data_AF-A0A9Q0K4D8-F1
#
_entry.id   AF-A0A9Q0K4D8-F1
#
_cell.length_a   1.000
_cell.length_b   1.000
_cell.length_c   1.000
_cell.angle_alpha   90.00
_cell.angle_beta   90.00
_cell.angle_gamma   90.00
#
_symmetry.space_group_name_H-M   'P 1'
#
loop_
_entity.id
_entity.type
_entity.pdbx_description
1 polymer ?
#
loop_
_entity_poly.entity_id
_entity_poly.type
_entity_poly.pdbx_seq_one_letter_code
_entity_poly.pdbx_strand_id
1 'polypeptide(L)'
;MLDVGGAKTFVVKPPCSFTQEEINYLTDQIENGGTKVVKGVISLRFVVHRLNAASSEEQFSTMAEQTEKAFLKQPKVFLCSKKSGKGKRPGKGGNRYWKSIGLGFKTPRDAMEGTYIDKKCPFTGNVSIRGRIIAGNCHSAKMVRTIIVRRNYLHYVKKYQRYEKRHSNIPAHISPCFRVKEGDHVIVGQCRPLSKTVRFNVLKVTPSGSSGAGKKAFTGM
;
A
#
# COMPACT_ATOMS: atom_id res chain seq x y z
N MET A 1 -15.15 -21.10 -63.49
CA MET A 1 -16.33 -21.98 -63.40
C MET A 1 -16.44 -22.40 -61.95
N LEU A 2 -17.35 -21.72 -61.25
CA LEU A 2 -17.91 -21.87 -59.90
C LEU A 2 -17.12 -22.57 -58.77
N ASP A 3 -17.08 -21.82 -57.67
CA ASP A 3 -16.47 -22.06 -56.37
C ASP A 3 -16.94 -23.31 -55.58
N VAL A 4 -15.93 -23.94 -54.98
CA VAL A 4 -15.76 -24.30 -53.55
C VAL A 4 -17.03 -24.51 -52.69
N GLY A 5 -17.27 -25.78 -52.37
CA GLY A 5 -17.30 -26.29 -50.98
C GLY A 5 -18.06 -25.50 -49.92
N GLY A 6 -19.25 -26.02 -49.56
CA GLY A 6 -20.07 -25.51 -48.46
C GLY A 6 -19.38 -25.59 -47.09
N ALA A 7 -19.42 -24.46 -46.37
CA ALA A 7 -19.20 -24.40 -44.94
C ALA A 7 -20.55 -24.20 -44.24
N LYS A 8 -20.98 -25.20 -43.46
CA LYS A 8 -22.07 -25.06 -42.49
C LYS A 8 -21.63 -24.10 -41.40
N THR A 9 -22.20 -22.90 -41.36
CA THR A 9 -22.04 -21.98 -40.23
C THR A 9 -23.06 -22.34 -39.15
N PHE A 10 -22.55 -22.60 -37.94
CA PHE A 10 -23.34 -22.75 -36.73
C PHE A 10 -23.98 -21.41 -36.36
N VAL A 11 -25.31 -21.35 -36.34
CA VAL A 11 -26.06 -20.20 -35.80
C VAL A 11 -26.01 -20.27 -34.28
N VAL A 12 -25.10 -19.50 -33.66
CA VAL A 12 -25.20 -19.19 -32.23
C VAL A 12 -26.06 -17.95 -32.11
N LYS A 13 -27.27 -18.10 -31.55
CA LYS A 13 -28.13 -16.97 -31.18
C LYS A 13 -27.48 -16.23 -30.00
N PRO A 14 -27.05 -14.96 -30.16
CA PRO A 14 -26.60 -14.17 -29.02
C PRO A 14 -27.81 -13.76 -28.15
N PRO A 15 -27.61 -13.61 -26.82
CA PRO A 15 -28.65 -13.16 -25.92
C PRO A 15 -29.06 -11.72 -26.25
N CYS A 16 -30.31 -11.43 -25.93
CA CYS A 16 -31.02 -10.19 -26.20
C CYS A 16 -30.24 -8.91 -25.85
N SER A 17 -30.65 -7.83 -26.54
CA SER A 17 -30.45 -6.39 -26.27
C SER A 17 -29.23 -5.72 -26.89
N PHE A 18 -29.27 -5.52 -28.21
CA PHE A 18 -28.75 -4.31 -28.83
C PHE A 18 -29.80 -3.80 -29.83
N THR A 19 -30.15 -2.53 -29.75
CA THR A 19 -31.11 -1.88 -30.64
C THR A 19 -30.45 -1.56 -31.98
N GLN A 20 -31.24 -1.45 -33.05
CA GLN A 20 -30.72 -1.19 -34.41
C GLN A 20 -29.91 0.12 -34.50
N GLU A 21 -30.19 1.07 -33.62
CA GLU A 21 -29.52 2.37 -33.52
C GLU A 21 -28.09 2.25 -32.94
N GLU A 22 -27.86 1.30 -32.04
CA GLU A 22 -26.54 1.07 -31.43
C GLU A 22 -25.58 0.34 -32.37
N ILE A 23 -26.12 -0.47 -33.28
CA ILE A 23 -25.34 -1.15 -34.34
C ILE A 23 -24.84 -0.12 -35.35
N ASN A 24 -25.70 0.81 -35.78
CA ASN A 24 -25.34 1.86 -36.74
C ASN A 24 -24.31 2.86 -36.16
N TYR A 25 -24.40 3.17 -34.86
CA TYR A 25 -23.45 4.04 -34.15
C TYR A 25 -22.03 3.46 -34.08
N LEU A 26 -21.92 2.13 -33.97
CA LEU A 26 -20.63 1.44 -33.89
C LEU A 26 -20.00 1.24 -35.29
N THR A 27 -20.80 1.02 -36.33
CA THR A 27 -20.29 0.94 -37.72
C THR A 27 -19.79 2.30 -38.23
N ASP A 28 -20.47 3.40 -37.90
CA ASP A 28 -20.05 4.76 -38.31
C ASP A 28 -18.74 5.21 -37.65
N GLN A 29 -18.39 4.68 -36.47
CA GLN A 29 -17.12 4.94 -35.81
C GLN A 29 -15.93 4.18 -36.42
N ILE A 30 -16.17 3.01 -37.02
CA ILE A 30 -15.12 2.17 -37.61
C ILE A 30 -14.75 2.68 -39.01
N GLU A 31 -15.70 3.20 -39.78
CA GLU A 31 -15.47 3.64 -41.17
C GLU A 31 -14.85 5.05 -41.29
N ASN A 32 -15.09 5.96 -40.33
CA ASN A 32 -14.70 7.38 -40.46
C ASN A 32 -13.55 7.85 -39.54
N GLY A 33 -12.76 6.93 -38.97
CA GLY A 33 -11.48 7.25 -38.31
C GLY A 33 -11.54 8.49 -37.41
N GLY A 34 -12.31 8.40 -36.32
CA GLY A 34 -12.77 9.53 -35.50
C GLY A 34 -11.76 10.68 -35.29
N THR A 35 -11.95 11.77 -36.04
CA THR A 35 -11.48 13.11 -35.66
C THR A 35 -12.63 14.10 -35.87
N LYS A 36 -13.21 14.61 -34.77
CA LYS A 36 -14.19 15.70 -34.84
C LYS A 36 -13.47 17.03 -34.90
N VAL A 37 -13.46 17.64 -36.09
CA VAL A 37 -13.10 19.06 -36.28
C VAL A 37 -14.24 19.93 -35.74
N VAL A 38 -13.83 20.90 -34.93
CA VAL A 38 -14.63 21.84 -34.14
C VAL A 38 -15.40 22.83 -35.02
N LYS A 39 -16.64 23.17 -34.64
CA LYS A 39 -17.24 24.53 -34.77
C LYS A 39 -18.60 24.58 -34.08
N GLY A 40 -18.82 25.58 -33.21
CA GLY A 40 -20.15 25.90 -32.71
C GLY A 40 -20.17 26.56 -31.33
N VAL A 41 -20.09 27.89 -31.31
CA VAL A 41 -20.32 28.80 -30.18
C VAL A 41 -21.75 28.63 -29.63
N ILE A 42 -21.98 28.74 -28.32
CA ILE A 42 -23.14 29.44 -27.69
C ILE A 42 -23.06 29.42 -26.14
N SER A 43 -23.04 30.64 -25.59
CA SER A 43 -23.59 31.16 -24.33
C SER A 43 -23.26 30.56 -22.96
N LEU A 44 -22.73 31.43 -22.10
CA LEU A 44 -22.83 31.39 -20.64
C LEU A 44 -24.26 31.02 -20.18
N ARG A 45 -24.37 30.00 -19.31
CA ARG A 45 -25.31 29.99 -18.19
C ARG A 45 -24.79 29.07 -17.08
N PHE A 46 -24.38 29.73 -16.00
CA PHE A 46 -24.64 29.36 -14.61
C PHE A 46 -24.41 27.91 -14.14
N VAL A 47 -23.37 27.78 -13.29
CA VAL A 47 -23.46 27.22 -11.92
C VAL A 47 -23.83 25.74 -11.75
N VAL A 48 -22.82 25.01 -11.22
CA VAL A 48 -22.87 23.75 -10.45
C VAL A 48 -23.12 22.47 -11.24
N HIS A 49 -22.03 21.86 -11.72
CA HIS A 49 -21.90 20.40 -11.77
C HIS A 49 -20.48 19.92 -11.48
N ARG A 50 -19.70 20.68 -10.68
CA ARG A 50 -18.34 20.31 -10.26
C ARG A 50 -18.28 19.75 -8.83
N LEU A 51 -19.20 18.85 -8.48
CA LEU A 51 -19.22 18.24 -7.14
C LEU A 51 -19.40 16.72 -7.08
N ASN A 52 -19.49 16.00 -8.20
CA ASN A 52 -19.65 14.54 -8.19
C ASN A 52 -18.58 13.77 -8.99
N ALA A 53 -17.36 14.30 -9.08
CA ALA A 53 -16.20 13.54 -9.57
C ALA A 53 -15.37 12.91 -8.42
N ALA A 54 -15.50 13.43 -7.19
CA ALA A 54 -14.74 12.94 -6.03
C ALA A 54 -15.25 11.60 -5.48
N SER A 55 -16.55 11.30 -5.64
CA SER A 55 -17.15 10.06 -5.11
C SER A 55 -16.79 8.80 -5.91
N SER A 56 -16.48 8.93 -7.20
CA SER A 56 -16.05 7.82 -8.06
C SER A 56 -14.57 7.47 -7.88
N GLU A 57 -13.72 8.46 -7.59
CA GLU A 57 -12.30 8.24 -7.29
C GLU A 57 -12.11 7.53 -5.94
N GLU A 58 -12.94 7.84 -4.93
CA GLU A 58 -12.90 7.14 -3.64
C GLU A 58 -13.30 5.65 -3.76
N GLN A 59 -14.23 5.30 -4.65
CA GLN A 59 -14.64 3.90 -4.89
C GLN A 59 -13.52 3.07 -5.53
N PHE A 60 -12.74 3.65 -6.46
CA PHE A 60 -11.61 2.97 -7.09
C PHE A 60 -10.46 2.71 -6.09
N SER A 61 -10.29 3.59 -5.10
CA SER A 61 -9.25 3.44 -4.06
C SER A 61 -9.51 2.29 -3.08
N THR A 62 -10.78 2.01 -2.76
CA THR A 62 -11.15 0.95 -1.80
C THR A 62 -11.00 -0.47 -2.37
N MET A 63 -11.15 -0.63 -3.70
CA MET A 63 -10.90 -1.90 -4.39
C MET A 63 -9.40 -2.19 -4.59
N ALA A 64 -8.53 -1.17 -4.57
CA ALA A 64 -7.11 -1.31 -4.84
C ALA A 64 -6.32 -2.05 -3.74
N GLU A 65 -6.87 -2.17 -2.53
CA GLU A 65 -6.17 -2.78 -1.39
C GLU A 65 -6.54 -4.24 -1.12
N GLN A 66 -7.63 -4.73 -1.71
CA GLN A 66 -8.01 -6.13 -1.66
C GLN A 66 -7.25 -6.91 -2.73
N THR A 67 -5.92 -6.95 -2.60
CA THR A 67 -5.03 -7.61 -3.56
C THR A 67 -5.07 -9.14 -3.44
N GLU A 68 -5.52 -9.66 -2.31
CA GLU A 68 -5.57 -11.09 -2.01
C GLU A 68 -6.96 -11.68 -2.29
N LYS A 69 -7.02 -12.97 -2.64
CA LYS A 69 -8.29 -13.68 -2.86
C LYS A 69 -9.18 -13.75 -1.60
N ALA A 70 -8.55 -13.77 -0.42
CA ALA A 70 -9.26 -13.82 0.85
C ALA A 70 -9.57 -12.42 1.36
N PHE A 71 -10.83 -12.14 1.68
CA PHE A 71 -11.27 -10.85 2.21
C PHE A 71 -10.49 -10.48 3.48
N LEU A 72 -9.71 -9.40 3.40
CA LEU A 72 -8.92 -8.92 4.53
C LEU A 72 -9.78 -7.99 5.39
N LYS A 73 -9.85 -8.25 6.69
CA LYS A 73 -10.52 -7.39 7.67
C LYS A 73 -9.73 -7.28 8.96
N GLN A 74 -9.89 -6.16 9.67
CA GLN A 74 -9.37 -6.02 11.02
C GLN A 74 -10.27 -6.77 12.01
N PRO A 75 -9.73 -7.61 12.90
CA PRO A 75 -10.54 -8.42 13.81
C PRO A 75 -11.30 -7.59 14.85
N LYS A 76 -10.78 -6.41 15.19
CA LYS A 76 -11.38 -5.49 16.18
C LYS A 76 -12.38 -4.50 15.56
N VAL A 77 -12.51 -4.49 14.25
CA VAL A 77 -13.44 -3.62 13.53
C VAL A 77 -14.60 -4.46 13.03
N PHE A 78 -15.79 -4.09 13.45
CA PHE A 78 -17.02 -4.62 12.88
C PHE A 78 -17.43 -3.78 11.67
N LEU A 79 -17.54 -4.40 10.50
CA LEU A 79 -17.78 -3.70 9.23
C LEU A 79 -19.26 -3.49 8.91
N CYS A 80 -20.18 -4.29 9.48
CA CYS A 80 -21.60 -4.11 9.20
C CYS A 80 -22.13 -2.87 9.93
N SER A 81 -22.41 -1.80 9.18
CA SER A 81 -23.01 -0.59 9.71
C SER A 81 -24.52 -0.80 9.91
N LYS A 82 -25.00 -0.80 11.15
CA LYS A 82 -26.41 -0.54 11.47
C LYS A 82 -26.63 0.86 12.08
N LYS A 83 -25.72 1.81 11.84
CA LYS A 83 -25.85 3.19 12.36
C LYS A 83 -25.73 4.22 11.25
N SER A 84 -26.89 4.67 10.77
CA SER A 84 -27.10 6.03 10.29
C SER A 84 -26.86 6.98 11.47
N GLY A 85 -25.70 7.61 11.51
CA GLY A 85 -25.34 8.46 12.65
C GLY A 85 -24.26 9.45 12.26
N LYS A 86 -24.70 10.69 11.97
CA LYS A 86 -23.92 11.85 11.54
C LYS A 86 -22.58 12.03 12.27
N GLY A 87 -21.61 12.42 11.46
CA GLY A 87 -20.42 13.17 11.84
C GLY A 87 -19.28 12.30 12.31
N LYS A 88 -18.13 12.40 11.63
CA LYS A 88 -16.83 12.57 12.29
C LYS A 88 -15.69 12.69 11.27
N ARG A 89 -14.84 13.67 11.55
CA ARG A 89 -13.50 13.89 10.98
C ARG A 89 -12.71 12.56 10.92
N PRO A 90 -11.79 12.39 9.94
CA PRO A 90 -10.92 11.21 9.88
C PRO A 90 -10.26 10.97 11.25
N GLY A 91 -10.38 9.74 11.75
CA GLY A 91 -9.77 9.33 13.02
C GLY A 91 -10.64 9.38 14.29
N LYS A 92 -11.80 10.07 14.30
CA LYS A 92 -12.72 10.03 15.48
C LYS A 92 -14.03 9.29 15.24
N GLY A 93 -14.31 8.93 13.99
CA GLY A 93 -15.41 8.04 13.58
C GLY A 93 -15.08 7.15 12.39
N GLY A 94 -13.80 6.98 12.08
CA GLY A 94 -13.37 6.02 11.06
C GLY A 94 -13.40 4.61 11.65
N ASN A 95 -13.94 3.65 10.91
CA ASN A 95 -13.97 2.23 11.26
C ASN A 95 -12.57 1.58 11.17
N ARG A 96 -11.50 2.23 11.66
CA ARG A 96 -10.14 1.70 11.64
C ARG A 96 -9.59 1.56 13.05
N TYR A 97 -9.13 0.36 13.38
CA TYR A 97 -8.43 0.09 14.62
C TYR A 97 -6.95 0.43 14.49
N TRP A 98 -6.47 1.27 15.41
CA TRP A 98 -5.05 1.55 15.63
C TRP A 98 -4.79 1.59 17.15
N LYS A 99 -3.55 1.37 17.56
CA LYS A 99 -3.10 1.52 18.94
C LYS A 99 -1.71 2.15 19.01
N SER A 100 -1.45 2.82 20.13
CA SER A 100 -0.09 3.19 20.53
C SER A 100 0.66 1.94 21.02
N ILE A 101 1.90 1.78 20.58
CA ILE A 101 2.78 0.68 21.03
C ILE A 101 3.38 0.97 22.42
N GLY A 102 3.50 2.26 22.79
CA GLY A 102 4.23 2.70 23.98
C GLY A 102 5.73 2.86 23.69
N LEU A 103 6.55 2.79 24.75
CA LEU A 103 8.03 2.83 24.66
C LEU A 103 8.59 4.10 23.98
N GLY A 104 7.85 5.21 24.01
CA GLY A 104 8.26 6.49 23.41
C GLY A 104 8.16 6.56 21.88
N PHE A 105 7.64 5.54 21.21
CA PHE A 105 7.43 5.57 19.76
C PHE A 105 6.10 6.23 19.40
N LYS A 106 6.16 7.16 18.44
CA LYS A 106 4.97 7.81 17.87
C LYS A 106 4.30 6.86 16.87
N THR A 107 2.97 6.80 16.91
CA THR A 107 2.18 6.11 15.89
C THR A 107 2.32 6.84 14.54
N PRO A 108 2.66 6.15 13.43
CA PRO A 108 2.77 6.81 12.13
C PRO A 108 1.40 7.26 11.63
N ARG A 109 1.35 8.36 10.87
CA ARG A 109 0.10 8.89 10.28
C ARG A 109 -0.58 7.87 9.38
N ASP A 110 0.20 7.16 8.57
CA ASP A 110 -0.26 6.08 7.70
C ASP A 110 -0.96 4.95 8.47
N ALA A 111 -0.63 4.70 9.75
CA ALA A 111 -1.38 3.73 10.55
C ALA A 111 -2.78 4.24 10.94
N MET A 112 -2.91 5.55 11.18
CA MET A 112 -4.14 6.20 11.63
C MET A 112 -5.12 6.42 10.47
N GLU A 113 -4.61 6.92 9.34
CA GLU A 113 -5.40 7.37 8.19
C GLU A 113 -5.35 6.39 7.01
N GLY A 114 -4.30 5.56 6.92
CA GLY A 114 -4.14 4.64 5.81
C GLY A 114 -5.20 3.55 5.80
N THR A 115 -5.37 2.89 4.66
CA THR A 115 -6.44 1.93 4.42
C THR A 115 -5.96 0.47 4.52
N TYR A 116 -4.65 0.21 4.33
CA TYR A 116 -4.05 -1.13 4.31
C TYR A 116 -4.46 -2.04 5.50
N ILE A 117 -4.51 -3.35 5.27
CA ILE A 117 -4.83 -4.34 6.32
C ILE A 117 -3.64 -5.28 6.54
N ASP A 118 -3.08 -5.25 7.75
CA ASP A 118 -1.98 -6.12 8.15
C ASP A 118 -2.15 -6.63 9.60
N LYS A 119 -2.32 -7.95 9.74
CA LYS A 119 -2.49 -8.61 11.05
C LYS A 119 -1.19 -8.63 11.86
N LYS A 120 -0.04 -8.53 11.19
CA LYS A 120 1.30 -8.57 11.79
C LYS A 120 1.82 -7.18 12.18
N CYS A 121 1.14 -6.10 11.78
CA CYS A 121 1.50 -4.73 12.14
C CYS A 121 1.45 -4.53 13.67
N PRO A 122 2.41 -3.80 14.26
CA PRO A 122 2.39 -3.52 15.69
C PRO A 122 1.43 -2.37 16.06
N PHE A 123 1.02 -1.52 15.11
CA PHE A 123 0.08 -0.40 15.33
C PHE A 123 -1.38 -0.77 15.04
N THR A 124 -1.67 -1.38 13.89
CA THR A 124 -3.05 -1.70 13.45
C THR A 124 -3.42 -3.17 13.67
N GLY A 125 -2.44 -4.01 14.05
CA GLY A 125 -2.64 -5.42 14.36
C GLY A 125 -2.67 -5.74 15.85
N ASN A 126 -2.70 -7.03 16.17
CA ASN A 126 -2.67 -7.54 17.54
C ASN A 126 -1.27 -7.96 18.01
N VAL A 127 -0.21 -7.46 17.35
CA VAL A 127 1.18 -7.77 17.74
C VAL A 127 1.62 -6.79 18.82
N SER A 128 2.20 -7.32 19.90
CA SER A 128 2.80 -6.53 20.98
C SER A 128 4.31 -6.60 20.88
N ILE A 129 4.97 -5.49 21.13
CA ILE A 129 6.41 -5.38 21.20
C ILE A 129 6.84 -5.58 22.64
N ARG A 130 7.79 -6.50 22.87
CA ARG A 130 8.29 -6.83 24.20
C ARG A 130 9.73 -7.33 24.14
N GLY A 131 10.54 -6.92 25.11
CA GLY A 131 11.94 -7.31 25.20
C GLY A 131 12.86 -6.35 24.47
N ARG A 132 13.74 -6.88 23.61
CA ARG A 132 14.85 -6.11 23.04
C ARG A 132 14.39 -5.18 21.92
N ILE A 133 14.89 -3.94 21.95
CA ILE A 133 14.81 -3.00 20.84
C ILE A 133 16.21 -2.92 20.23
N ILE A 134 16.32 -3.14 18.92
CA ILE A 134 17.59 -3.20 18.20
C ILE A 134 17.55 -2.18 17.08
N ALA A 135 18.65 -1.46 16.92
CA ALA A 135 18.89 -0.60 15.77
C ALA A 135 19.86 -1.29 14.80
N GLY A 136 19.64 -1.08 13.50
CA GLY A 136 20.51 -1.58 12.45
C GLY A 136 20.12 -1.00 11.10
N ASN A 137 20.84 -1.40 10.06
CA ASN A 137 20.60 -0.88 8.72
C ASN A 137 19.82 -1.90 7.90
N CYS A 138 18.90 -1.45 7.06
CA CYS A 138 18.17 -2.31 6.14
C CYS A 138 19.13 -2.82 5.06
N HIS A 139 19.42 -4.12 5.08
CA HIS A 139 20.30 -4.72 4.07
C HIS A 139 19.55 -5.08 2.80
N SER A 140 18.38 -5.70 2.93
CA SER A 140 17.54 -6.06 1.79
C SER A 140 16.06 -5.91 2.13
N ALA A 141 15.31 -5.39 1.16
CA ALA A 141 13.86 -5.16 1.25
C ALA A 141 13.10 -5.85 0.11
N LYS A 142 13.67 -6.92 -0.47
CA LYS A 142 13.13 -7.63 -1.64
C LYS A 142 11.91 -8.50 -1.31
N MET A 143 11.78 -8.92 -0.05
CA MET A 143 10.68 -9.78 0.39
C MET A 143 9.43 -8.96 0.68
N VAL A 144 8.26 -9.54 0.41
CA VAL A 144 6.99 -8.90 0.72
C VAL A 144 6.85 -8.71 2.23
N ARG A 145 6.72 -7.44 2.64
CA ARG A 145 6.45 -7.03 4.04
C ARG A 145 7.44 -7.59 5.08
N THR A 146 8.65 -7.98 4.68
CA THR A 146 9.73 -8.37 5.60
C THR A 146 11.06 -7.83 5.08
N ILE A 147 11.88 -7.30 5.99
CA ILE A 147 13.22 -6.80 5.67
C ILE A 147 14.28 -7.60 6.44
N ILE A 148 15.49 -7.63 5.89
CA ILE A 148 16.66 -8.12 6.61
C ILE A 148 17.43 -6.93 7.16
N VAL A 149 17.47 -6.80 8.47
CA VAL A 149 18.25 -5.77 9.17
C VAL A 149 19.63 -6.35 9.49
N ARG A 150 20.68 -5.65 9.09
CA ARG A 150 22.06 -6.03 9.37
C ARG A 150 22.63 -5.16 10.47
N ARG A 151 23.24 -5.81 11.46
CA ARG A 151 24.00 -5.16 12.53
C ARG A 151 25.46 -5.54 12.41
N ASN A 152 26.29 -4.57 12.03
CA ASN A 152 27.73 -4.72 12.05
C ASN A 152 28.24 -4.41 13.46
N TYR A 153 29.15 -5.23 13.98
CA TYR A 153 29.79 -5.01 15.27
C TYR A 153 31.23 -5.51 15.23
N LEU A 154 32.06 -4.95 16.11
CA LEU A 154 33.44 -5.35 16.27
C LEU A 154 33.52 -6.39 17.39
N HIS A 155 34.11 -7.54 17.10
CA HIS A 155 34.36 -8.59 18.09
C HIS A 155 35.82 -8.50 18.56
N TYR A 156 36.04 -8.43 19.86
CA TYR A 156 37.38 -8.32 20.43
C TYR A 156 38.02 -9.70 20.61
N VAL A 157 39.20 -9.91 20.03
CA VAL A 157 39.96 -11.16 20.17
C VAL A 157 41.02 -10.98 21.27
N LYS A 158 40.72 -11.51 22.46
CA LYS A 158 41.52 -11.33 23.68
C LYS A 158 43.00 -11.71 23.51
N LYS A 159 43.30 -12.78 22.76
CA LYS A 159 44.68 -13.25 22.53
C LYS A 159 45.55 -12.23 21.77
N TYR A 160 44.97 -11.52 20.80
CA TYR A 160 45.71 -10.60 19.91
C TYR A 160 45.45 -9.13 20.22
N GLN A 161 44.61 -8.82 21.20
CA GLN A 161 44.18 -7.47 21.56
C GLN A 161 43.67 -6.64 20.36
N ARG A 162 43.06 -7.30 19.37
CA ARG A 162 42.56 -6.69 18.12
C ARG A 162 41.07 -6.93 17.97
N TYR A 163 40.43 -6.08 17.16
CA TYR A 163 39.03 -6.23 16.78
C TYR A 163 38.89 -6.83 15.39
N GLU A 164 37.95 -7.74 15.22
CA GLU A 164 37.51 -8.25 13.92
C GLU A 164 36.08 -7.80 13.60
N LYS A 165 35.80 -7.58 12.32
CA LYS A 165 34.46 -7.18 11.87
C LYS A 165 33.56 -8.41 11.79
N ARG A 166 32.44 -8.40 12.52
CA ARG A 166 31.37 -9.39 12.41
C ARG A 166 30.04 -8.71 12.08
N HIS A 167 29.09 -9.51 11.61
CA HIS A 167 27.74 -9.03 11.37
C HIS A 167 26.71 -10.08 11.76
N SER A 168 25.52 -9.62 12.12
CA SER A 168 24.35 -10.46 12.31
C SER A 168 23.19 -9.93 11.47
N ASN A 169 22.44 -10.86 10.87
CA ASN A 169 21.27 -10.57 10.06
C ASN A 169 20.02 -10.93 10.87
N ILE A 170 19.13 -9.95 11.02
CA ILE A 170 17.91 -10.05 11.82
C ILE A 170 16.73 -9.83 10.88
N PRO A 171 15.89 -10.85 10.64
CA PRO A 171 14.68 -10.69 9.84
C PRO A 171 13.60 -9.99 10.66
N ALA A 172 13.02 -8.93 10.10
CA ALA A 172 11.99 -8.14 10.72
C ALA A 172 10.78 -7.94 9.81
N HIS A 173 9.57 -8.10 10.35
CA HIS A 173 8.34 -7.74 9.65
C HIS A 173 8.29 -6.23 9.47
N ILE A 174 7.90 -5.76 8.29
CA ILE A 174 7.66 -4.35 8.03
C ILE A 174 6.17 -4.15 7.79
N SER A 175 5.57 -3.29 8.59
CA SER A 175 4.20 -2.86 8.35
C SER A 175 4.14 -1.94 7.13
N PRO A 176 3.08 -2.00 6.31
CA PRO A 176 2.90 -1.12 5.15
C PRO A 176 2.92 0.39 5.45
N CYS A 177 2.81 0.82 6.71
CA CYS A 177 3.03 2.23 7.12
C CYS A 177 4.40 2.76 6.73
N PHE A 178 5.40 1.88 6.65
CA PHE A 178 6.78 2.27 6.46
C PHE A 178 7.20 1.89 5.06
N ARG A 179 7.64 2.89 4.30
CA ARG A 179 8.34 2.69 3.03
C ARG A 179 9.83 2.68 3.35
N VAL A 180 10.45 1.50 3.26
CA VAL A 180 11.88 1.30 3.55
C VAL A 180 12.62 1.01 2.27
N LYS A 181 13.80 1.62 2.14
CA LYS A 181 14.77 1.32 1.09
C LYS A 181 15.99 0.62 1.69
N GLU A 182 16.77 -0.02 0.83
CA GLU A 182 18.07 -0.57 1.22
C GLU A 182 18.99 0.57 1.68
N GLY A 183 19.71 0.37 2.79
CA GLY A 183 20.57 1.38 3.41
C GLY A 183 19.92 2.26 4.49
N ASP A 184 18.60 2.24 4.64
CA ASP A 184 17.92 3.02 5.68
C ASP A 184 18.26 2.51 7.09
N HIS A 185 18.30 3.44 8.06
CA HIS A 185 18.51 3.10 9.45
C HIS A 185 17.16 2.79 10.12
N VAL A 186 17.03 1.58 10.68
CA VAL A 186 15.76 1.06 11.16
C VAL A 186 15.89 0.62 12.62
N ILE A 187 14.89 1.00 13.40
CA ILE A 187 14.70 0.52 14.77
C ILE A 187 13.64 -0.57 14.75
N VAL A 188 14.03 -1.76 15.18
CA VAL A 188 13.16 -2.94 15.27
C VAL A 188 12.95 -3.33 16.73
N GLY A 189 11.74 -3.78 17.03
CA GLY A 189 11.35 -4.29 18.35
C GLY A 189 11.12 -5.79 18.30
N GLN A 190 11.55 -6.49 19.35
CA GLN A 190 11.24 -7.90 19.54
C GLN A 190 9.73 -8.09 19.75
N CYS A 191 9.18 -9.13 19.15
CA CYS A 191 7.78 -9.50 19.29
C CYS A 191 7.61 -11.01 19.53
N ARG A 192 6.36 -11.47 19.67
CA ARG A 192 6.08 -12.90 19.57
C ARG A 192 6.49 -13.43 18.18
N PRO A 193 6.83 -14.72 18.03
CA PRO A 193 7.11 -15.29 16.71
C PRO A 193 5.96 -15.02 15.73
N LEU A 194 6.27 -14.44 14.57
CA LEU A 194 5.31 -14.15 13.49
C LEU A 194 5.43 -15.16 12.34
N SER A 195 6.62 -15.72 12.17
CA SER A 195 6.94 -16.79 11.24
C SER A 195 8.11 -17.62 11.81
N LYS A 196 8.60 -18.60 11.02
CA LYS A 196 9.77 -19.43 11.40
C LYS A 196 10.97 -18.59 11.87
N THR A 197 11.27 -17.51 11.15
CA THR A 197 12.45 -16.68 11.37
C THR A 197 12.11 -15.29 11.92
N VAL A 198 10.94 -14.75 11.57
CA VAL A 198 10.58 -13.37 11.93
C VAL A 198 10.06 -13.30 13.37
N ARG A 199 10.89 -12.70 14.23
CA ARG A 199 10.60 -12.45 15.65
C ARG A 199 10.76 -10.97 16.03
N PHE A 200 10.97 -10.12 15.03
CA PHE A 200 11.13 -8.68 15.17
C PHE A 200 10.16 -7.95 14.24
N ASN A 201 9.81 -6.71 14.60
CA ASN A 201 8.95 -5.84 13.81
C ASN A 201 9.54 -4.43 13.76
N VAL A 202 9.37 -3.76 12.63
CA VAL A 202 9.84 -2.38 12.44
C VAL A 202 8.98 -1.40 13.25
N LEU A 203 9.64 -0.52 14.02
CA LEU A 203 8.97 0.50 14.84
C LEU A 203 9.18 1.90 14.31
N LYS A 204 10.38 2.20 13.81
CA LYS A 204 10.75 3.51 13.29
C LYS A 204 11.78 3.34 12.19
N VAL A 205 11.60 4.12 11.14
CA VAL A 205 12.54 4.22 10.02
C VAL A 205 13.12 5.63 10.03
N THR A 206 14.43 5.72 9.96
CA THR A 206 15.17 6.95 9.72
C THR A 206 15.75 6.84 8.32
N PRO A 207 15.13 7.49 7.33
CA PRO A 207 15.59 7.38 5.95
C PRO A 207 16.98 7.99 5.84
N SER A 208 17.88 7.28 5.17
CA SER A 208 19.29 7.65 5.02
C SER A 208 19.51 9.06 4.43
N GLY A 209 18.56 9.58 3.65
CA GLY A 209 18.59 10.93 3.09
C GLY A 209 17.96 12.05 3.94
N SER A 210 17.39 11.75 5.12
CA SER A 210 16.75 12.77 5.97
C SER A 210 17.73 13.59 6.82
N SER A 211 18.98 13.15 6.93
CA SER A 211 20.07 13.98 7.46
C SER A 211 20.51 14.98 6.40
N GLY A 212 19.75 16.07 6.26
CA GLY A 212 20.28 17.34 5.76
C GLY A 212 20.66 17.41 4.28
N ALA A 213 19.85 16.89 3.35
CA ALA A 213 20.05 17.16 1.93
C ALA A 213 19.94 18.65 1.53
N GLY A 214 19.56 19.55 2.45
CA GLY A 214 19.46 21.00 2.22
C GLY A 214 20.44 21.88 3.00
N LYS A 215 21.23 21.33 3.93
CA LYS A 215 22.29 22.05 4.65
C LYS A 215 23.40 21.06 4.93
N LYS A 216 24.62 21.33 4.45
CA LYS A 216 25.82 20.55 4.80
C LYS A 216 25.87 20.42 6.33
N ALA A 217 25.46 19.28 6.86
CA ALA A 217 25.51 19.03 8.29
C ALA A 217 26.98 18.87 8.64
N PHE A 218 27.53 19.82 9.39
CA PHE A 218 28.88 19.72 9.92
C PHE A 218 28.87 18.63 10.97
N THR A 219 29.37 17.45 10.62
CA THR A 219 29.62 16.37 11.60
C THR A 219 30.88 16.77 12.35
N GLY A 220 30.74 17.61 13.38
CA GLY A 220 31.81 17.94 14.31
C GLY A 220 32.28 16.68 15.05
N MET A 221 33.60 16.60 15.22
CA MET A 221 34.41 15.51 15.79
C MET A 221 33.79 14.81 17.01
#